data_AF-A0A067Q1I2-F1
#
_entry.id   AF-A0A067Q1I2-F1
#
_cell.length_a   1.000
_cell.length_b   1.000
_cell.length_c   1.000
_cell.angle_alpha   90.00
_cell.angle_beta   90.00
_cell.angle_gamma   90.00
#
_symmetry.space_group_name_H-M   'P 1'
#
loop_
_entity.id
_entity.type
_entity.pdbx_description
1 polymer ?
#
loop_
_entity_poly.entity_id
_entity_poly.type
_entity_poly.pdbx_seq_one_letter_code
_entity_poly.pdbx_strand_id
1 'polypeptide(L)' 'LTYTQIQCDNVHCKFSPSHPPDCVPPQCTRKCWQYHQSPQQFVPRIDNWCPTCLARGVDSNSRQ' A
#
# COMPACT_ATOMS: atom_id res chain seq x y z
N LEU A 1 -22.00 5.73 20.23
CA LEU A 1 -20.60 5.40 19.89
C LEU A 1 -20.04 6.59 19.12
N THR A 2 -19.09 7.34 19.69
CA THR A 2 -18.39 8.40 18.96
C THR A 2 -17.23 7.75 18.20
N TYR A 3 -17.30 7.76 16.86
CA TYR A 3 -16.22 7.25 16.02
C TYR A 3 -15.16 8.35 15.85
N THR A 4 -13.98 8.15 16.43
CA THR A 4 -12.81 8.95 16.10
C THR A 4 -12.36 8.62 14.68
N GLN A 5 -12.42 9.61 13.79
CA GLN A 5 -11.93 9.46 12.43
C GLN A 5 -10.41 9.25 12.46
N ILE A 6 -9.96 8.07 12.05
CA ILE A 6 -8.54 7.78 11.85
C ILE A 6 -8.13 8.42 10.53
N GLN A 7 -7.24 9.41 10.60
CA GLN A 7 -6.65 10.05 9.42
C GLN A 7 -5.39 9.28 8.97
N CYS A 8 -5.07 9.39 7.70
CA CYS A 8 -3.80 8.90 7.17
C CYS A 8 -2.79 10.05 7.16
N ASP A 9 -1.63 9.86 7.77
CA ASP A 9 -0.58 10.90 7.83
C ASP A 9 0.48 10.77 6.71
N ASN A 10 0.33 9.79 5.81
CA ASN A 10 1.27 9.56 4.72
C ASN A 10 1.09 10.59 3.59
N VAL A 11 2.15 11.33 3.26
CA VAL A 11 2.18 12.33 2.18
C VAL A 11 1.83 11.78 0.79
N HIS A 12 1.95 10.46 0.57
CA HIS A 12 1.57 9.79 -0.68
C HIS A 12 0.14 9.24 -0.66
N CYS A 13 -0.61 9.43 0.42
CA CYS A 13 -2.02 9.07 0.48
C CYS A 13 -2.88 10.23 0.03
N LYS A 14 -3.72 10.04 -1.01
CA LYS A 14 -4.62 11.10 -1.52
C LYS A 14 -5.62 11.65 -0.50
N PHE A 15 -5.84 10.92 0.60
CA PHE A 15 -6.73 11.29 1.68
C PHE A 15 -6.00 11.94 2.87
N SER A 16 -4.67 12.01 2.82
CA SER A 16 -3.89 12.65 3.87
C SER A 16 -4.02 14.17 3.80
N PRO A 17 -4.18 14.87 4.94
CA PRO A 17 -4.06 16.33 4.98
C PRO A 17 -2.69 16.84 4.51
N SER A 18 -1.66 16.00 4.61
CA SER A 18 -0.28 16.31 4.20
C SER A 18 0.00 16.00 2.72
N HIS A 19 -1.00 15.54 1.97
CA HIS A 19 -0.85 15.23 0.56
C HIS A 19 -0.58 16.51 -0.26
N PRO A 20 0.38 16.51 -1.19
CA PRO A 20 0.71 17.69 -1.98
C PRO A 20 -0.51 18.23 -2.75
N PRO A 21 -0.80 19.54 -2.67
CA PRO A 21 -1.97 20.14 -3.32
C PRO A 21 -1.82 20.25 -4.84
N ASP A 22 -0.60 20.15 -5.37
CA ASP A 22 -0.28 20.11 -6.80
C ASP A 22 -0.45 18.71 -7.41
N CYS A 23 -0.69 17.70 -6.58
CA CYS A 23 -0.96 16.33 -7.03
C CYS A 23 -2.43 16.20 -7.49
N VAL A 24 -2.72 16.82 -8.63
CA VAL A 24 -4.04 16.88 -9.29
C VAL A 24 -4.05 16.21 -10.67
N PRO A 25 -5.22 15.84 -11.22
CA PRO A 25 -5.31 15.33 -12.60
C PRO A 25 -4.74 16.33 -13.63
N PRO A 26 -4.10 15.85 -14.72
CA PRO A 26 -3.99 14.45 -15.16
C PRO A 26 -2.73 13.73 -14.64
N GLN A 27 -1.83 14.42 -13.94
CA GLN A 27 -0.56 13.82 -13.48
C GLN A 27 -0.79 12.87 -12.30
N CYS A 28 -1.67 13.24 -11.38
CA CYS A 28 -2.03 12.43 -10.22
C CYS A 28 -2.59 11.05 -10.61
N THR A 29 -3.47 10.99 -11.62
CA THR A 29 -4.10 9.73 -12.06
C THR A 29 -3.13 8.75 -12.73
N ARG A 30 -1.95 9.23 -13.17
CA ARG A 30 -0.91 8.40 -13.79
C ARG A 30 0.12 7.86 -12.79
N LYS A 31 0.29 8.54 -11.65
CA LYS A 31 1.36 8.26 -10.67
C LYS A 31 0.83 7.67 -9.36
N CYS A 32 -0.38 8.03 -8.94
CA CYS A 32 -0.89 7.67 -7.62
C CYS A 32 -1.56 6.30 -7.63
N TRP A 33 -1.06 5.39 -6.79
CA TRP A 33 -1.54 4.02 -6.65
C TRP A 33 -3.05 3.92 -6.38
N GLN A 34 -3.63 4.88 -5.66
CA GLN A 34 -5.05 4.89 -5.29
C GLN A 34 -6.01 5.16 -6.46
N TYR A 35 -5.51 5.50 -7.66
CA TYR A 35 -6.32 5.63 -8.89
C TYR A 35 -6.31 4.38 -9.76
N HIS A 36 -5.39 3.45 -9.51
CA HIS A 36 -5.34 2.18 -10.22
C HIS A 36 -6.32 1.21 -9.56
N GLN A 37 -7.04 0.44 -10.37
CA GLN A 37 -7.86 -0.69 -9.91
C GLN A 37 -7.19 -2.00 -10.33
N SER A 38 -7.59 -3.13 -9.75
CA SER A 38 -7.18 -4.44 -10.27
C SER A 38 -7.54 -4.57 -11.75
N PRO A 39 -6.65 -5.08 -12.64
CA PRO A 39 -5.35 -5.70 -12.37
C PRO A 39 -4.15 -4.74 -12.46
N GLN A 40 -4.35 -3.44 -12.67
CA GLN A 40 -3.24 -2.47 -12.69
C GLN A 40 -2.55 -2.38 -11.32
N GLN A 41 -3.30 -2.71 -10.27
CA GLN A 41 -2.78 -2.90 -8.93
C GLN A 41 -2.19 -4.29 -8.66
N PHE A 42 -1.91 -5.11 -9.70
CA PHE A 42 -1.33 -6.44 -9.52
C PHE A 42 0.01 -6.33 -8.81
N VAL A 43 -0.03 -6.49 -7.49
CA VAL A 43 1.10 -6.88 -6.69
C VAL A 43 1.37 -8.35 -7.03
N PRO A 44 2.58 -8.71 -7.47
CA PRO A 44 2.94 -10.09 -7.70
C PRO A 44 2.57 -10.89 -6.46
N ARG A 45 1.87 -12.00 -6.66
CA ARG A 45 1.64 -12.95 -5.58
C ARG A 45 3.01 -13.52 -5.21
N ILE A 46 3.63 -12.97 -4.17
CA ILE A 46 4.88 -13.50 -3.64
C ILE A 46 4.50 -14.71 -2.82
N ASP A 47 4.46 -15.87 -3.48
CA ASP A 47 4.14 -17.15 -2.86
C ASP A 47 5.28 -17.70 -1.99
N ASN A 48 6.42 -16.99 -1.98
CA ASN A 48 7.63 -17.38 -1.28
C ASN A 48 7.93 -16.42 -0.12
N TRP A 49 8.56 -16.94 0.92
CA TRP A 49 9.10 -16.12 2.00
C TRP A 49 10.20 -15.19 1.48
N CYS A 50 10.29 -13.97 2.03
CA CYS A 50 11.39 -13.08 1.68
C CYS A 50 12.74 -13.69 2.13
N PRO A 51 13.87 -13.32 1.49
CA PRO A 51 15.18 -13.91 1.79
C PRO A 51 15.55 -13.87 3.28
N THR A 52 15.17 -12.79 3.98
CA THR A 52 15.39 -12.64 5.42
C THR A 52 14.58 -13.64 6.25
N CYS A 53 13.33 -13.94 5.87
CA CYS A 53 12.51 -14.94 6.57
C CYS A 53 13.03 -16.35 6.29
N LEU A 54 13.45 -16.66 5.05
CA LEU A 54 14.10 -17.94 4.74
C LEU A 54 15.39 -18.13 5.54
N ALA A 55 16.22 -17.09 5.66
CA ALA A 55 17.45 -17.13 6.46
C ALA A 55 17.18 -17.32 7.97
N ARG A 56 15.98 -17.00 8.43
CA ARG A 56 15.52 -17.20 9.82
C ARG A 56 14.82 -18.55 10.03
N GLY A 57 14.81 -19.42 9.02
CA GLY A 57 14.21 -20.76 9.09
C GLY A 57 12.69 -20.77 8.97
N VAL A 58 12.08 -19.69 8.49
CA VAL A 58 10.63 -19.64 8.28
C VAL A 58 10.33 -20.37 6.95
N ASP A 59 9.68 -21.52 7.03
CA ASP A 59 9.25 -22.31 5.88
C ASP A 59 7.73 -22.25 5.68
N SER A 60 7.23 -22.71 4.53
CA SER A 60 5.80 -22.68 4.18
C SER A 60 4.92 -23.52 5.13
N ASN A 61 5.52 -24.26 6.06
CA ASN A 61 4.86 -25.09 7.06
C ASN A 61 4.84 -24.46 8.47
N SER A 62 5.43 -23.27 8.64
CA SER A 62 5.53 -22.57 9.93
C SER A 62 4.34 -21.65 10.26
N ARG A 63 3.20 -21.76 9.56
CA ARG A 63 1.96 -21.05 9.94
C ARG A 63 1.36 -21.69 11.19
N GLN A 64 1.65 -21.11 12.35
CA GLN A 64 0.70 -21.06 13.46
C GLN A 64 -0.49 -20.19 13.05
#